data_AF-A0A016THN8-F1
#
_entry.id   AF-A0A016THN8-F1
#
_cell.length_a   1.000
_cell.length_b   1.000
_cell.length_c   1.000
_cell.angle_alpha   90.00
_cell.angle_beta   90.00
_cell.angle_gamma   90.00
#
_symmetry.space_group_name_H-M   'P 1'
#
loop_
_entity.id
_entity.type
_entity.pdbx_description
1 polymer ?
#
loop_
_entity_poly.entity_id
_entity_poly.type
_entity_poly.pdbx_seq_one_letter_code
_entity_poly.pdbx_strand_id
1 'polypeptide(L)'
;MKMLHWMTGITLLDRIYNQEVQQRFGVAPMTDELREARLRWYGHVLRADNDSVGRIVFNLGVTGKRPKVRPKQRWMDTLHYDPNQVYHRIKWRREISKADPATRRDKR
;
A
#
# COMPACT_ATOMS: atom_id res chain seq x y z
N MET A 1 -12.50 -2.38 2.65
CA MET A 1 -13.40 -1.45 3.37
C MET A 1 -14.86 -1.89 3.36
N LYS A 2 -15.52 -2.05 2.21
CA LYS A 2 -16.94 -2.45 2.15
C LYS A 2 -17.28 -3.69 2.98
N MET A 3 -16.46 -4.74 2.90
CA MET A 3 -16.62 -5.94 3.74
C MET A 3 -16.52 -5.62 5.23
N LEU A 4 -15.48 -4.89 5.65
CA LEU A 4 -15.30 -4.51 7.06
C LEU A 4 -16.46 -3.66 7.57
N HIS A 5 -16.90 -2.67 6.77
CA HIS A 5 -18.05 -1.82 7.09
C HIS A 5 -19.35 -2.63 7.17
N TRP A 6 -19.56 -3.57 6.26
CA TRP A 6 -20.73 -4.45 6.28
C TRP A 6 -20.75 -5.33 7.52
N MET A 7 -19.61 -5.92 7.90
CA MET A 7 -19.48 -6.74 9.11
C MET A 7 -19.71 -5.94 10.41
N THR A 8 -19.37 -4.65 10.43
CA THR A 8 -19.58 -3.78 11.60
C THR A 8 -20.88 -2.98 11.55
N GLY A 9 -21.65 -3.08 10.48
CA GLY A 9 -22.83 -2.23 10.26
C GLY A 9 -22.51 -0.73 10.13
N ILE A 10 -21.27 -0.36 9.76
CA ILE A 10 -20.86 1.04 9.63
C ILE A 10 -21.34 1.59 8.29
N THR A 11 -22.11 2.66 8.38
CA THR A 11 -22.65 3.42 7.26
C THR A 11 -21.85 4.70 7.01
N LEU A 12 -22.18 5.41 5.93
CA LEU A 12 -21.55 6.70 5.64
C LEU A 12 -21.96 7.80 6.65
N LEU A 13 -23.10 7.64 7.33
CA LEU A 13 -23.62 8.60 8.30
C LEU A 13 -22.82 8.62 9.60
N ASP A 14 -22.15 7.53 9.93
CA ASP A 14 -21.36 7.40 11.16
C ASP A 14 -20.08 8.25 11.14
N ARG A 15 -19.65 8.72 9.95
CA ARG A 15 -18.46 9.56 9.75
C ARG A 15 -17.17 9.00 10.36
N ILE A 16 -17.10 7.67 10.51
CA ILE A 16 -15.93 6.95 11.02
C ILE A 16 -14.87 6.87 9.93
N TYR A 17 -13.62 7.16 10.29
CA TYR A 17 -12.50 7.05 9.36
C TYR A 17 -12.15 5.59 9.08
N ASN A 18 -11.76 5.31 7.83
CA ASN A 18 -11.31 3.97 7.43
C ASN A 18 -10.15 3.44 8.31
N GLN A 19 -9.27 4.31 8.78
CA GLN A 19 -8.15 3.95 9.66
C GLN A 19 -8.66 3.38 11.00
N GLU A 20 -9.76 3.91 11.54
CA GLU A 20 -10.35 3.43 12.77
C GLU A 20 -10.96 2.03 12.57
N VAL A 21 -11.68 1.83 11.46
CA VAL A 21 -12.23 0.51 11.10
C VAL A 21 -11.09 -0.50 10.93
N GLN A 22 -10.03 -0.13 10.24
CA GLN A 22 -8.84 -0.97 10.05
C GLN A 22 -8.18 -1.35 11.38
N GLN A 23 -8.01 -0.38 12.28
CA GLN A 23 -7.41 -0.62 13.60
C GLN A 23 -8.23 -1.63 14.42
N ARG A 24 -9.57 -1.53 14.41
CA ARG A 24 -10.46 -2.48 15.10
C ARG A 24 -10.26 -3.93 14.64
N PHE A 25 -9.92 -4.12 13.37
CA PHE A 25 -9.69 -5.45 12.78
C PHE A 25 -8.21 -5.84 12.67
N GLY A 26 -7.29 -4.99 13.16
CA GLY A 26 -5.85 -5.23 13.00
C GLY A 26 -5.37 -5.22 11.54
N VAL A 27 -6.13 -4.59 10.63
CA VAL A 27 -5.78 -4.48 9.22
C VAL A 27 -4.85 -3.28 9.04
N ALA A 28 -3.76 -3.47 8.29
CA ALA A 28 -2.84 -2.37 8.00
C ALA A 28 -3.52 -1.28 7.13
N PRO A 29 -3.15 0.00 7.30
CA PRO A 29 -3.59 1.07 6.41
C PRO A 29 -3.29 0.77 4.93
N MET A 30 -4.22 1.10 4.03
CA MET A 30 -4.01 0.85 2.59
C MET A 30 -2.79 1.60 2.04
N THR A 31 -2.45 2.74 2.62
CA THR A 31 -1.25 3.51 2.26
C THR A 31 0.03 2.72 2.49
N ASP A 32 0.08 1.90 3.54
CA ASP A 32 1.23 1.08 3.87
C ASP A 32 1.36 -0.12 2.92
N GLU A 33 0.22 -0.74 2.56
CA GLU A 33 0.18 -1.81 1.56
C GLU A 33 0.65 -1.33 0.18
N LEU A 34 0.16 -0.17 -0.27
CA LEU A 34 0.57 0.43 -1.53
C LEU A 34 2.06 0.80 -1.53
N ARG A 35 2.57 1.35 -0.42
CA ARG A 35 3.99 1.65 -0.24
C ARG A 35 4.83 0.38 -0.32
N GLU A 36 4.42 -0.69 0.35
CA GLU A 36 5.15 -1.95 0.30
C GLU A 36 5.15 -2.57 -1.10
N ALA A 37 4.01 -2.60 -1.79
CA ALA A 37 3.92 -3.10 -3.17
C ALA A 37 4.87 -2.31 -4.09
N ARG A 38 4.91 -0.98 -3.93
CA ARG A 38 5.83 -0.09 -4.65
C ARG A 38 7.31 -0.43 -4.37
N LEU A 39 7.70 -0.57 -3.10
CA LEU A 39 9.07 -0.92 -2.74
C LEU A 39 9.48 -2.33 -3.18
N ARG A 40 8.55 -3.30 -3.13
CA ARG A 40 8.77 -4.67 -3.64
C ARG A 40 9.03 -4.67 -5.13
N TRP A 41 8.23 -3.93 -5.90
CA TRP A 41 8.44 -3.78 -7.34
C TRP A 41 9.77 -3.08 -7.63
N TYR A 42 10.10 -2.01 -6.90
CA TYR A 42 11.39 -1.34 -7.04
C TYR A 42 12.57 -2.27 -6.77
N GLY A 43 12.53 -3.03 -5.66
CA GLY A 43 13.56 -4.03 -5.35
C GLY A 43 13.60 -5.20 -6.34
N HIS A 44 12.49 -5.51 -7.03
CA HIS A 44 12.47 -6.47 -8.14
C HIS A 44 13.19 -5.89 -9.38
N VAL A 45 12.84 -4.67 -9.79
CA VAL A 45 13.52 -3.96 -10.89
C VAL A 45 15.01 -3.80 -10.61
N LEU A 46 15.41 -3.48 -9.37
CA LEU A 46 16.81 -3.33 -8.97
C LEU A 46 17.63 -4.63 -9.02
N ARG A 47 16.99 -5.80 -8.99
CA ARG A 47 17.65 -7.10 -9.12
C ARG A 47 17.52 -7.70 -10.53
N ALA A 48 16.67 -7.12 -11.36
CA ALA A 48 16.48 -7.57 -12.72
C ALA A 48 17.68 -7.18 -13.59
N ASP A 49 17.93 -8.02 -14.60
CA ASP A 49 18.98 -7.81 -15.59
C ASP A 49 18.78 -6.49 -16.37
N ASN A 50 19.86 -5.96 -16.94
CA ASN A 50 19.83 -4.70 -17.68
C ASN A 50 18.95 -4.77 -18.93
N ASP A 51 18.82 -5.94 -19.55
CA ASP A 51 18.00 -6.13 -20.73
C ASP A 51 16.53 -6.43 -20.39
N SER A 52 16.20 -6.54 -19.10
CA SER A 52 14.81 -6.71 -18.68
C SER A 52 13.99 -5.45 -18.98
N VAL A 53 12.78 -5.63 -19.51
CA VAL A 53 11.85 -4.54 -19.81
C VAL A 53 11.64 -3.62 -18.60
N GLY A 54 11.54 -4.21 -17.40
CA GLY A 54 11.39 -3.46 -16.16
C GLY A 54 12.56 -2.52 -15.88
N ARG A 55 13.80 -2.95 -16.11
CA ARG A 55 14.99 -2.12 -15.94
C ARG A 55 15.11 -1.04 -17.02
N ILE A 56 14.86 -1.40 -18.27
CA ILE A 56 14.90 -0.47 -19.41
C ILE A 56 13.91 0.68 -19.19
N VAL A 57 12.66 0.35 -18.88
CA VAL A 57 11.60 1.36 -18.62
C VAL A 57 11.94 2.21 -17.40
N PHE A 58 12.50 1.60 -16.34
CA PHE A 58 12.90 2.33 -15.15
C PHE A 58 14.00 3.37 -15.42
N ASN A 59 14.95 3.06 -16.30
CA ASN A 59 16.05 3.94 -16.68
C ASN A 59 15.68 4.95 -17.80
N LEU A 60 14.51 4.80 -18.43
CA LEU A 60 14.09 5.64 -19.54
C LEU A 60 13.83 7.08 -19.07
N GLY A 61 14.68 8.01 -19.49
CA GLY A 61 14.47 9.44 -19.29
C GLY A 61 13.47 10.01 -20.31
N VAL A 62 12.26 10.37 -19.86
CA VAL A 62 11.31 11.11 -20.72
C VAL A 62 11.76 12.56 -20.84
N THR A 63 12.08 12.98 -22.07
CA THR A 63 12.48 14.36 -22.38
C THR A 63 11.25 15.30 -22.37
N GLY A 64 11.47 16.56 -21.96
CA GLY A 64 10.42 17.59 -21.93
C GLY A 64 10.29 18.30 -20.58
N LYS A 65 9.67 19.49 -20.60
CA LYS A 65 9.41 20.31 -19.41
C LYS A 65 8.07 19.93 -18.77
N ARG A 66 8.01 19.87 -17.44
CA ARG A 66 6.74 19.64 -16.72
C ARG A 66 5.90 20.93 -16.69
N PRO A 67 4.55 20.83 -16.71
CA PRO A 67 3.69 21.98 -16.43
C PRO A 67 3.97 22.58 -15.05
N LYS A 68 3.96 23.91 -14.95
CA LYS A 68 4.29 24.64 -13.71
C LYS A 68 3.26 24.45 -12.59
N VAL A 69 2.00 24.23 -12.95
CA VAL A 69 0.88 24.37 -12.00
C VAL A 69 0.76 23.15 -11.09
N ARG A 70 0.18 22.06 -11.59
CA ARG A 70 -0.06 20.83 -10.82
C ARG A 70 0.43 19.63 -11.61
N PRO A 71 1.76 19.47 -11.75
CA PRO A 71 2.31 18.29 -12.39
C PRO A 71 1.91 17.05 -11.59
N LYS A 72 1.57 15.96 -12.29
CA LYS A 72 1.39 14.66 -11.63
C LYS A 72 2.71 14.24 -10.98
N GLN A 73 2.61 13.61 -9.81
CA GLN A 73 3.76 13.09 -9.10
C GLN A 73 4.43 11.99 -9.92
N ARG A 74 5.75 12.06 -10.12
CA ARG A 74 6.47 10.94 -10.74
C ARG A 74 6.63 9.81 -9.75
N TRP A 75 6.75 8.61 -10.29
CA TRP A 75 7.05 7.43 -9.49
C TRP A 75 8.31 7.59 -8.63
N MET A 76 9.38 8.15 -9.22
CA MET A 76 10.64 8.44 -8.49
C MET A 76 10.42 9.45 -7.36
N ASP A 77 9.65 10.51 -7.60
CA ASP A 77 9.32 11.50 -6.56
C ASP A 77 8.59 10.83 -5.38
N THR A 78 7.73 9.84 -5.65
CA THR A 78 7.04 9.07 -4.61
C THR A 78 7.98 8.10 -3.88
N LEU A 79 8.88 7.42 -4.61
CA LEU A 79 9.89 6.54 -4.00
C LEU A 79 10.82 7.29 -3.06
N HIS A 80 11.21 8.53 -3.39
CA HIS A 80 12.03 9.36 -2.50
C HIS A 80 11.32 9.74 -1.20
N TYR A 81 9.99 9.83 -1.23
CA TYR A 81 9.18 10.13 -0.05
C TYR A 81 8.91 8.88 0.80
N ASP A 82 8.90 7.69 0.21
CA ASP A 82 8.71 6.44 0.93
C ASP A 82 9.95 6.16 1.79
N PRO A 83 9.88 6.24 3.13
CA PRO A 83 11.01 5.87 3.97
C PRO A 83 11.33 4.39 3.78
N ASN A 84 12.62 4.03 3.73
CA ASN A 84 13.11 2.65 3.70
C ASN A 84 12.80 1.94 5.04
N GLN A 85 11.53 1.61 5.28
CA GLN A 85 11.11 0.80 6.41
C GLN A 85 11.29 -0.69 6.08
N VAL A 86 12.55 -1.11 5.92
CA VAL A 86 12.92 -2.53 5.90
C VAL A 86 12.53 -3.22 7.23
N TYR A 87 12.31 -2.44 8.30
CA TYR A 87 11.97 -2.90 9.65
C TYR A 87 10.57 -3.50 9.84
N HIS A 88 9.62 -3.28 8.94
CA HIS A 88 8.24 -3.75 9.15
C HIS A 88 7.93 -5.11 8.52
N ARG A 89 8.81 -5.74 7.73
CA ARG A 89 8.40 -6.91 6.93
C ARG A 89 7.98 -8.13 7.76
N ILE A 90 8.69 -8.45 8.84
CA ILE A 90 8.35 -9.59 9.71
C ILE A 90 7.11 -9.28 10.55
N LYS A 91 7.01 -8.04 11.06
CA LYS A 91 5.86 -7.55 11.82
C LYS A 91 4.58 -7.49 10.98
N TRP A 92 4.68 -6.93 9.78
CA TRP A 92 3.60 -6.82 8.80
C TRP A 92 3.12 -8.20 8.33
N ARG A 93 4.04 -9.12 8.00
CA ARG A 93 3.65 -10.50 7.63
C ARG A 93 2.86 -11.18 8.77
N ARG A 94 3.18 -10.90 10.03
CA ARG A 94 2.42 -11.40 11.19
C ARG A 94 1.05 -10.72 11.33
N GLU A 95 0.98 -9.41 11.11
CA GLU A 95 -0.25 -8.61 11.22
C GLU A 95 -1.29 -8.96 10.14
N ILE A 96 -0.86 -9.32 8.92
CA ILE A 96 -1.80 -9.65 7.82
C ILE A 96 -2.11 -11.14 7.73
N SER A 97 -1.24 -12.01 8.26
CA SER A 97 -1.38 -13.46 8.10
C SER A 97 -2.66 -14.03 8.73
N LYS A 98 -3.41 -13.26 9.52
CA LYS A 98 -4.67 -13.71 10.09
C LYS A 98 -5.70 -12.59 10.20
N ALA A 99 -6.37 -12.32 9.09
CA ALA A 99 -7.80 -11.99 9.15
C ALA A 99 -8.55 -13.27 8.79
N ASP A 100 -8.73 -14.18 9.76
CA ASP A 100 -9.75 -15.21 9.65
C ASP A 100 -11.05 -14.68 10.29
N PRO A 101 -12.00 -14.15 9.49
CA PRO A 101 -13.25 -13.60 10.00
C PRO A 101 -14.14 -14.66 10.67
N ALA A 102 -13.81 -15.95 10.61
CA ALA A 102 -14.64 -17.03 11.15
C ALA A 102 -14.40 -17.32 12.65
N THR A 103 -13.25 -16.95 13.21
CA THR A 103 -12.86 -17.35 14.58
C THR A 103 -13.57 -16.63 15.73
N ARG A 104 -14.37 -15.58 15.46
CA ARG A 104 -15.15 -14.84 16.48
C ARG A 104 -16.67 -15.00 16.34
N ARG A 105 -17.15 -16.08 15.74
CA ARG A 105 -18.55 -16.48 15.90
C ARG A 105 -18.72 -17.16 17.25
N ASP A 106 -18.83 -16.37 18.32
CA ASP A 106 -19.42 -16.85 19.57
C ASP A 106 -20.74 -16.12 19.83
N LYS A 107 -21.79 -16.92 19.59
CA LYS A 107 -23.09 -17.07 20.23
C LYS A 107 -23.87 -15.80 20.65
N ARG A 108 -24.98 -15.67 19.92
CA ARG A 108 -26.27 -15.08 20.30
C ARG A 108 -26.61 -15.27 21.78
#